data_AF-A0A2E4HNR7-F1
#
_entry.id   AF-A0A2E4HNR7-F1
#
_cell.length_a   1.000
_cell.length_b   1.000
_cell.length_c   1.000
_cell.angle_alpha   90.00
_cell.angle_beta   90.00
_cell.angle_gamma   90.00
#
_symmetry.space_group_name_H-M   'P 1'
#
loop_
_entity.id
_entity.type
_entity.pdbx_description
1 polymer ?
#
loop_
_entity_poly.entity_id
_entity_poly.type
_entity_poly.pdbx_seq_one_letter_code
_entity_poly.pdbx_strand_id
1 'polypeptide(L)'
;MSMSDKVHRNKSKKHSEESKKKMSETISDENNPWYGKHLSKEARRKISETKKSQILAEEQRKKQSEMMKSENNLWYGKKSHRRVKKKIT
;
A
#
# COMPACT_ATOMS: atom_id res chain seq x y z
N MET A 1 29.25 -0.05 25.71
CA MET A 1 28.06 0.78 25.43
C MET A 1 27.69 0.64 23.96
N SER A 2 26.45 0.25 23.66
CA SER A 2 25.96 0.10 22.29
C SER A 2 25.72 1.48 21.67
N MET A 3 25.97 1.66 20.36
CA MET A 3 25.74 2.96 19.70
C MET A 3 24.24 3.36 19.67
N SER A 4 23.34 2.44 20.01
CA SER A 4 21.89 2.60 19.98
C SER A 4 21.36 3.53 21.07
N ASP A 5 22.10 3.69 22.18
CA ASP A 5 21.65 4.43 23.36
C ASP A 5 21.96 5.95 23.29
N LYS A 6 22.57 6.43 22.20
CA LYS A 6 22.84 7.86 21.99
C LYS A 6 21.62 8.57 21.40
N VAL A 7 21.25 9.71 21.99
CA VAL A 7 20.22 10.61 21.43
C VAL A 7 20.69 11.14 20.08
N HIS A 8 20.05 10.68 19.01
CA HIS A 8 20.35 11.12 17.65
C HIS A 8 19.90 12.59 17.48
N ARG A 9 20.85 13.48 17.17
CA ARG A 9 20.64 14.95 17.04
C ARG A 9 19.57 15.35 16.02
N ASN A 10 19.21 14.45 15.10
CA ASN A 10 18.23 14.67 14.04
C ASN A 10 16.84 14.09 14.35
N LYS A 11 16.57 13.57 15.56
CA LYS A 11 15.31 12.89 15.93
C LYS A 11 14.03 13.73 15.74
N SER A 12 14.13 15.06 15.64
CA SER A 12 13.02 16.00 15.43
C SER A 12 13.14 16.85 14.16
N LYS A 13 14.16 16.62 13.32
CA LYS A 13 14.39 17.44 12.11
C LYS A 13 13.64 16.83 10.91
N LYS A 14 12.85 17.66 10.22
CA LYS A 14 12.22 17.29 8.94
C LYS A 14 13.20 17.54 7.79
N HIS A 15 13.22 16.64 6.82
CA HIS A 15 13.92 16.89 5.55
C HIS A 15 13.22 18.00 4.76
N SER A 16 14.01 18.83 4.06
CA SER A 16 13.48 19.79 3.08
C SER A 16 12.85 19.04 1.91
N GLU A 17 11.90 19.67 1.22
CA GLU A 17 11.24 19.08 0.04
C GLU A 17 12.25 18.72 -1.06
N GLU A 18 13.26 19.55 -1.30
CA GLU A 18 14.34 19.23 -2.23
C GLU A 18 15.12 17.97 -1.84
N SER A 19 15.38 17.78 -0.55
CA SER A 19 16.08 16.59 -0.06
C SER A 19 15.22 15.34 -0.24
N LYS A 20 13.92 15.42 0.03
CA LYS A 20 12.98 14.31 -0.21
C LYS A 20 12.91 13.96 -1.69
N LYS A 21 12.86 14.97 -2.56
CA LYS A 21 12.82 14.78 -4.01
C LYS A 21 14.08 14.06 -4.50
N LYS A 22 15.27 14.54 -4.12
CA LYS A 22 16.54 13.89 -4.45
C LYS A 22 16.61 12.44 -3.97
N MET A 23 16.20 12.18 -2.73
CA MET A 23 16.15 10.81 -2.19
C MET A 23 15.14 9.92 -2.93
N SER A 24 14.04 10.48 -3.42
CA SER A 24 13.04 9.74 -4.20
C SER A 24 13.56 9.41 -5.59
N GLU A 25 14.22 10.36 -6.25
CA GLU A 25 14.79 10.20 -7.59
C GLU A 25 15.94 9.17 -7.62
N THR A 26 16.75 9.10 -6.56
CA THR A 26 17.85 8.13 -6.50
C THR A 26 17.41 6.69 -6.35
N ILE A 27 16.20 6.45 -5.84
CA ILE A 27 15.65 5.09 -5.64
C ILE A 27 14.45 4.81 -6.54
N SER A 28 14.16 5.68 -7.51
CA SER A 28 13.06 5.47 -8.44
C SER A 28 13.47 4.48 -9.53
N ASP A 29 12.46 3.79 -10.08
CA ASP A 29 12.60 2.91 -11.24
C ASP A 29 13.70 1.86 -11.07
N GLU A 30 14.58 1.72 -12.06
CA GLU A 30 15.66 0.74 -12.13
C GLU A 30 16.75 0.96 -11.07
N ASN A 31 16.84 2.16 -10.50
CA ASN A 31 17.80 2.44 -9.44
C ASN A 31 17.40 1.82 -8.10
N ASN A 32 16.13 1.39 -7.94
CA ASN A 32 15.71 0.69 -6.74
C ASN A 32 16.42 -0.68 -6.66
N PRO A 33 17.13 -1.00 -5.57
CA PRO A 33 17.78 -2.30 -5.39
C PRO A 33 16.83 -3.51 -5.47
N TRP A 34 15.54 -3.27 -5.30
CA TRP A 34 14.48 -4.28 -5.38
C TRP A 34 13.71 -4.26 -6.71
N TYR A 35 14.07 -3.39 -7.65
CA TYR A 35 13.46 -3.37 -8.98
C TYR A 35 13.61 -4.73 -9.66
N GLY A 36 12.53 -5.24 -10.25
CA GLY A 36 12.48 -6.56 -10.89
C GLY A 36 12.56 -7.76 -9.94
N LYS A 37 12.76 -7.57 -8.63
CA LYS A 37 12.83 -8.68 -7.66
C LYS A 37 11.43 -9.08 -7.19
N HIS A 38 11.07 -10.35 -7.41
CA HIS A 38 9.84 -10.91 -6.88
C HIS A 38 10.06 -11.55 -5.51
N LEU A 39 9.14 -11.31 -4.57
CA LEU A 39 9.11 -12.05 -3.30
C LEU A 39 8.94 -13.56 -3.54
N SER A 40 9.39 -14.38 -2.59
CA SER A 40 9.09 -15.82 -2.61
C SER A 40 7.60 -16.08 -2.39
N LYS A 41 7.12 -17.27 -2.79
CA LYS A 41 5.72 -17.68 -2.55
C LYS A 41 5.38 -17.67 -1.06
N GLU A 42 6.32 -18.07 -0.21
CA GLU A 42 6.14 -18.09 1.24
C GLU A 42 6.05 -16.69 1.84
N ALA A 43 6.90 -15.76 1.43
CA ALA A 43 6.84 -14.37 1.89
C ALA A 43 5.51 -13.71 1.49
N ARG A 44 5.04 -13.96 0.26
CA ARG A 44 3.70 -13.52 -0.18
C ARG A 44 2.58 -14.09 0.69
N ARG A 45 2.66 -15.37 1.07
CA ARG A 45 1.66 -16.01 1.96
C ARG A 45 1.64 -15.36 3.33
N LYS A 46 2.79 -15.18 3.98
CA LYS A 46 2.90 -14.51 5.30
C LYS A 46 2.32 -13.09 5.28
N ILE A 47 2.59 -12.31 4.23
CA ILE A 47 2.00 -10.97 4.07
C ILE A 47 0.48 -11.06 3.86
N SER A 48 0.00 -12.05 3.12
CA SER A 48 -1.45 -12.24 2.92
C SER A 48 -2.16 -12.62 4.21
N GLU A 49 -1.59 -13.52 5.00
CA GLU A 49 -2.15 -13.99 6.27
C GLU A 49 -2.25 -12.86 7.30
N THR A 50 -1.17 -12.09 7.48
CA THR A 50 -1.16 -10.94 8.39
C THR A 50 -2.15 -9.85 7.99
N LYS A 51 -2.36 -9.62 6.68
CA LYS A 51 -3.36 -8.67 6.19
C LYS A 51 -4.79 -9.17 6.35
N LYS A 52 -5.03 -10.48 6.22
CA LYS A 52 -6.35 -11.08 6.40
C LYS A 52 -6.81 -11.10 7.86
N SER A 53 -5.89 -11.31 8.81
CA SER A 53 -6.20 -11.34 10.24
C SER A 53 -6.53 -9.97 10.83
N GLN A 54 -6.29 -8.87 10.10
CA GLN A 54 -6.76 -7.56 10.52
C GLN A 54 -8.28 -7.53 10.38
N ILE A 55 -9.01 -7.61 11.50
CA ILE A 55 -10.48 -7.48 11.60
C ILE A 55 -11.00 -6.22 10.89
N LEU A 56 -10.15 -5.17 10.85
CA LEU A 56 -10.36 -3.97 10.05
C LEU A 56 -10.65 -4.27 8.57
N ALA A 57 -10.18 -5.38 8.00
CA ALA A 57 -10.41 -5.74 6.61
C ALA A 57 -11.90 -5.97 6.31
N GLU A 58 -12.68 -6.57 7.21
CA GLU A 58 -14.12 -6.80 6.97
C GLU A 58 -14.91 -5.51 7.10
N GLU A 59 -14.66 -4.71 8.14
CA GLU A 59 -15.30 -3.41 8.33
C GLU A 59 -14.90 -2.42 7.24
N GLN A 60 -13.61 -2.35 6.86
CA GLN A 60 -13.13 -1.53 5.75
C GLN A 60 -13.73 -1.99 4.43
N ARG A 61 -13.84 -3.30 4.19
CA ARG A 61 -14.47 -3.83 2.98
C ARG A 61 -15.96 -3.51 2.93
N LYS A 62 -16.66 -3.59 4.07
CA LYS A 62 -18.06 -3.19 4.18
C LYS A 62 -18.23 -1.69 3.92
N LYS A 63 -17.42 -0.84 4.56
CA LYS A 63 -17.42 0.60 4.37
C LYS A 63 -17.09 1.01 2.93
N GLN A 64 -16.10 0.36 2.30
CA GLN A 64 -15.79 0.54 0.88
C GLN A 64 -16.96 0.13 0.00
N SER A 65 -17.59 -1.01 0.28
CA SER A 65 -18.78 -1.44 -0.46
C SER A 65 -19.96 -0.48 -0.31
N GLU A 66 -20.17 0.09 0.86
CA GLU A 66 -21.24 1.05 1.14
C GLU A 66 -20.97 2.38 0.43
N MET A 67 -19.75 2.91 0.52
CA MET A 67 -19.33 4.11 -0.22
C MET A 67 -19.49 3.94 -1.73
N MET A 68 -19.13 2.78 -2.28
CA MET A 68 -19.30 2.49 -3.72
C MET A 68 -20.77 2.35 -4.14
N LYS A 69 -21.66 2.01 -3.19
CA LYS A 69 -23.11 1.99 -3.36
C LYS A 69 -23.78 3.31 -2.98
N SER A 70 -23.06 4.28 -2.44
CA SER A 70 -23.65 5.57 -2.09
C SER A 70 -23.98 6.37 -3.36
N GLU A 71 -25.06 7.16 -3.31
CA GLU A 71 -25.51 8.01 -4.42
C GLU A 71 -24.47 9.06 -4.83
N ASN A 72 -23.60 9.46 -3.91
CA ASN A 72 -22.47 10.34 -4.19
C ASN A 72 -21.37 9.70 -5.05
N ASN A 73 -21.38 8.38 -5.24
CA ASN A 73 -20.45 7.73 -6.15
C ASN A 73 -20.86 7.99 -7.61
N LEU A 74 -19.94 8.53 -8.41
CA LEU A 74 -20.11 8.84 -9.84
C LEU A 74 -20.56 7.63 -10.69
N TRP A 75 -20.34 6.42 -10.17
CA TRP A 75 -20.66 5.15 -10.82
C TRP A 75 -21.95 4.49 -10.31
N TYR A 76 -22.64 5.09 -9.34
CA TYR A 76 -23.92 4.60 -8.84
C TYR A 76 -24.98 4.62 -9.95
N GLY A 77 -25.77 3.56 -10.08
CA GLY A 77 -26.80 3.41 -11.12
C GLY A 77 -26.30 3.12 -12.55
N LYS A 78 -25.00 3.20 -12.84
CA LYS A 78 -24.46 2.86 -14.17
C LYS A 78 -24.35 1.33 -14.34
N LYS A 79 -25.03 0.76 -15.35
CA LYS A 79 -24.86 -0.65 -15.73
C LYS A 79 -23.43 -0.89 -16.23
N SER A 80 -22.58 -1.44 -15.37
CA SER A 80 -21.26 -1.96 -15.80
C SER A 80 -21.49 -3.06 -16.84
N HIS A 81 -20.80 -2.96 -17.99
CA HIS A 81 -20.91 -3.91 -19.09
C HIS A 81 -20.66 -5.33 -18.56
N ARG A 82 -21.69 -6.18 -18.58
CA ARG A 82 -21.77 -7.49 -17.93
C ARG A 82 -20.88 -8.54 -18.64
N ARG A 83 -19.58 -8.28 -18.83
CA ARG A 83 -18.60 -9.20 -19.45
C ARG A 83 -17.34 -9.45 -18.64
N VAL A 84 -17.24 -9.00 -17.39
CA VAL A 84 -16.04 -9.24 -16.55
C VAL A 84 -16.28 -10.30 -15.45
N LYS A 85 -17.49 -10.87 -15.34
CA LYS A 85 -17.83 -11.85 -14.29
C LYS A 85 -17.45 -13.32 -14.59
N LYS A 86 -16.83 -13.63 -15.72
CA LYS A 86 -16.50 -15.02 -16.15
C LYS A 86 -14.99 -15.31 -16.25
N LYS A 87 -14.14 -14.66 -15.47
CA LYS A 87 -12.69 -14.91 -15.51
C LYS A 87 -12.02 -14.92 -14.13
N ILE A 88 -12.78 -15.35 -13.12
CA ILE A 88 -12.29 -15.69 -11.80
C ILE A 88 -12.97 -17.03 -11.46
N THR A 89 -12.46 -18.10 -12.04
CA THR A 89 -12.73 -19.50 -11.68
C THR A 89 -11.52 -20.29 -12.12
#